data_AF-A0A7C4FWN4-F1
#
_entry.id   AF-A0A7C4FWN4-F1
#
_cell.length_a   1.000
_cell.length_b   1.000
_cell.length_c   1.000
_cell.angle_alpha   90.00
_cell.angle_beta   90.00
_cell.angle_gamma   90.00
#
_symmetry.space_group_name_H-M   'P 1'
#
loop_
_entity.id
_entity.type
_entity.pdbx_description
1 polymer ?
#
loop_
_entity_poly.entity_id
_entity_poly.type
_entity_poly.pdbx_seq_one_letter_code
_entity_poly.pdbx_strand_id
1 'polypeptide(L)' 'MFFRPSFTILAKDGKKLIGVLQWIIKEDVGTGVVEIEEVLVLEDYRGKGIGAKLVEYCIK' A
#
# COMPACT_ATOMS: atom_id res chain seq x y z
N MET A 1 1.29 -16.99 -18.56
CA MET A 1 1.40 -15.70 -17.86
C MET A 1 0.50 -15.78 -16.64
N PHE A 2 1.05 -15.83 -15.43
CA PHE A 2 0.25 -15.86 -14.21
C PHE A 2 -0.11 -14.42 -13.85
N PHE A 3 -1.39 -14.09 -13.88
CA PHE A 3 -1.89 -12.79 -13.40
C PHE A 3 -2.01 -12.88 -11.87
N ARG A 4 -1.16 -12.15 -11.15
CA ARG A 4 -1.29 -12.00 -9.71
C ARG A 4 -2.13 -10.76 -9.45
N PRO A 5 -3.22 -10.85 -8.66
CA PRO A 5 -3.97 -9.67 -8.26
C PRO A 5 -3.05 -8.67 -7.56
N SER A 6 -3.08 -7.42 -8.03
CA SER A 6 -2.39 -6.29 -7.44
C SER A 6 -3.39 -5.33 -6.82
N PHE A 7 -3.04 -4.75 -5.68
CA PHE A 7 -3.86 -3.81 -4.94
C PHE A 7 -3.11 -2.51 -4.72
N THR A 8 -3.85 -1.41 -4.61
CA THR A 8 -3.28 -0.09 -4.43
C THR A 8 -4.15 0.73 -3.49
N ILE A 9 -3.52 1.38 -2.51
CA ILE A 9 -4.16 2.36 -1.64
C ILE A 9 -3.46 3.70 -1.82
N LEU A 10 -4.25 4.78 -1.86
CA LEU A 10 -3.79 6.14 -2.05
C LEU A 10 -4.07 6.98 -0.79
N ALA A 11 -3.04 7.64 -0.27
CA ALA A 11 -3.19 8.67 0.75
C ALA A 11 -3.39 10.03 0.09
N LYS A 12 -4.44 10.75 0.47
CA LYS A 12 -4.78 12.07 -0.07
C LYS A 12 -4.88 13.11 1.03
N ASP A 13 -4.40 14.31 0.73
CA ASP A 13 -4.64 15.54 1.50
C ASP A 13 -5.46 16.49 0.61
N GLY A 14 -6.78 16.48 0.82
CA GLY A 14 -7.75 17.09 -0.09
C GLY A 14 -7.66 16.46 -1.49
N LYS A 15 -7.28 17.28 -2.49
CA LYS A 15 -7.09 16.83 -3.88
C LYS A 15 -5.66 16.36 -4.19
N LYS A 16 -4.71 16.55 -3.27
CA LYS A 16 -3.30 16.22 -3.47
C LYS A 16 -3.06 14.76 -3.09
N LEU A 17 -2.43 13.99 -3.98
CA LEU A 17 -1.90 12.67 -3.65
C LEU A 17 -0.60 12.85 -2.85
N ILE A 18 -0.53 12.26 -1.65
CA ILE A 18 0.59 12.45 -0.71
C ILE A 18 1.29 11.14 -0.33
N GLY A 19 0.72 10.00 -0.71
CA GLY A 19 1.35 8.71 -0.56
C GLY A 19 0.60 7.59 -1.27
N VAL A 20 1.26 6.45 -1.41
CA VAL A 20 0.76 5.25 -2.07
C VAL A 20 1.31 4.01 -1.38
N LEU A 21 0.51 2.95 -1.34
CA LEU A 21 0.97 1.60 -1.01
C LEU A 21 0.46 0.64 -2.07
N GLN A 22 1.35 -0.19 -2.62
CA GLN A 22 1.04 -1.25 -3.58
C GLN A 22 1.49 -2.61 -3.05
N TRP A 23 0.67 -3.63 -3.29
CA TRP A 23 1.00 -5.01 -2.94
C TRP A 23 0.38 -6.02 -3.90
N ILE A 24 1.00 -7.19 -3.94
CA ILE A 24 0.54 -8.34 -4.73
C ILE A 24 0.33 -9.55 -3.82
N ILE A 25 -0.56 -10.45 -4.21
CA ILE A 25 -0.71 -11.76 -3.55
C ILE A 25 0.43 -12.68 -4.06
N LYS A 26 1.29 -13.15 -3.15
CA LYS A 26 2.50 -13.92 -3.49
C LYS A 26 2.24 -15.43 -3.60
N GLU A 27 1.35 -15.94 -2.74
CA GLU A 27 0.94 -17.33 -2.67
C GLU A 27 -0.57 -17.49 -2.94
N ASP A 28 -1.14 -18.69 -2.83
CA ASP A 28 -2.57 -18.88 -2.99
C ASP A 28 -3.36 -17.94 -2.04
N VAL A 29 -4.52 -17.45 -2.47
CA VAL A 29 -5.36 -16.50 -1.71
C VAL A 29 -5.72 -17.06 -0.32
N GLY A 30 -5.68 -18.40 -0.17
CA GLY A 30 -5.92 -19.09 1.09
C GLY A 30 -4.76 -19.11 2.10
N THR A 31 -3.49 -18.86 1.70
CA THR A 31 -2.35 -18.86 2.63
C THR A 31 -2.00 -17.47 3.20
N GLY A 32 -2.54 -16.41 2.59
CA GLY A 32 -2.56 -15.06 3.19
C GLY A 32 -1.26 -14.28 3.13
N VAL A 33 -0.28 -14.67 2.30
CA VAL A 33 0.98 -13.92 2.14
C VAL A 33 0.89 -12.92 1.00
N VAL A 34 1.09 -11.64 1.34
CA VAL A 34 1.23 -10.55 0.38
C VAL A 34 2.66 -10.02 0.34
N GLU A 35 3.08 -9.55 -0.83
CA GLU A 35 4.33 -8.83 -1.01
C GLU A 35 4.04 -7.35 -1.24
N ILE A 36 4.53 -6.50 -0.34
CA ILE A 36 4.45 -5.04 -0.52
C ILE A 36 5.53 -4.64 -1.52
N GLU A 37 5.10 -4.15 -2.68
CA GLU A 37 6.01 -3.72 -3.76
C GLU A 37 6.47 -2.28 -3.55
N GLU A 38 5.56 -1.40 -3.09
CA GLU A 38 5.86 0.02 -2.93
C GLU A 38 5.15 0.59 -1.69
N VAL A 39 5.88 1.38 -0.91
CA VAL A 39 5.32 2.31 0.08
C VAL A 39 6.02 3.65 -0.07
N LEU A 40 5.28 4.67 -0.48
CA LEU A 40 5.83 6.00 -0.69
C LEU A 40 4.99 7.06 0.01
N VAL A 41 5.66 7.98 0.68
CA VAL A 41 5.07 9.20 1.25
C VAL A 41 5.94 10.37 0.83
N LEU A 42 5.30 11.42 0.29
CA LEU A 42 5.98 12.67 -0.08
C LEU A 42 6.76 13.22 1.10
N GLU A 43 7.96 13.76 0.85
CA GLU A 43 8.92 14.11 1.89
C GLU A 43 8.35 15.07 2.94
N ASP A 44 7.65 16.12 2.50
CA ASP A 44 6.98 17.12 3.35
C ASP A 44 5.83 16.56 4.21
N TYR A 45 5.45 15.32 3.96
CA TYR A 45 4.39 14.59 4.66
C TYR A 45 4.93 13.42 5.51
N ARG A 46 6.23 13.15 5.49
CA ARG A 46 6.86 12.14 6.37
C ARG A 46 6.82 12.58 7.83
N GLY A 47 6.97 11.62 8.74
CA GLY A 47 6.90 11.86 10.19
C GLY A 47 5.48 12.07 10.75
N LYS A 48 4.44 12.03 9.91
CA LYS A 48 3.02 12.25 10.31
C LYS A 48 2.21 10.96 10.44
N GLY A 49 2.86 9.79 10.44
CA GLY A 49 2.20 8.49 10.56
C GLY A 49 1.44 7.99 9.32
N ILE A 50 1.55 8.66 8.17
CA ILE A 50 0.82 8.29 6.94
C ILE A 50 1.23 6.89 6.44
N GLY A 51 2.53 6.57 6.42
CA GLY A 51 3.01 5.25 6.02
C GLY A 51 2.48 4.14 6.93
N ALA A 52 2.44 4.37 8.25
CA ALA A 52 1.86 3.42 9.20
C ALA A 52 0.38 3.16 8.90
N LYS A 53 -0.41 4.22 8.68
CA LYS A 53 -1.81 4.07 8.28
C LYS A 53 -1.95 3.29 6.97
N LEU A 54 -1.16 3.59 5.95
CA LEU A 54 -1.20 2.85 4.69
C LEU A 54 -1.00 1.34 4.91
N VAL A 55 -0.02 0.96 5.73
CA VAL A 55 0.26 -0.44 6.09
C VAL A 55 -0.88 -1.06 6.90
N GLU A 56 -1.44 -0.34 7.88
CA GLU A 56 -2.59 -0.81 8.65
C GLU A 56 -3.81 -1.12 7.76
N TYR A 57 -4.07 -0.31 6.74
CA TYR A 57 -5.15 -0.55 5.79
C TYR A 57 -4.89 -1.75 4.87
N CYS A 58 -3.62 -2.10 4.62
CA CYS A 58 -3.26 -3.30 3.84
C CYS A 58 -3.47 -4.60 4.64
N ILE A 59 -3.44 -4.54 5.97
CA ILE A 59 -3.55 -5.70 6.87
C ILE A 59 -5.01 -5.99 7.27
N LYS A 60 -5.91 -5.03 7.10
CA LYS A 60 -7.34 -5.17 7.40
C LYS A 60 -8.12 -5.76 6.24
#